data_AF-A0A914ZB84-F1
#
_entry.id   AF-A0A914ZB84-F1
#
_cell.length_a   1.000
_cell.length_b   1.000
_cell.length_c   1.000
_cell.angle_alpha   90.00
_cell.angle_beta   90.00
_cell.angle_gamma   90.00
#
_symmetry.space_group_name_H-M   'P 1'
#
loop_
_entity.id
_entity.type
_entity.pdbx_description
1 polymer ?
#
loop_
_entity_poly.entity_id
_entity_poly.type
_entity_poly.pdbx_seq_one_letter_code
_entity_poly.pdbx_strand_id
1 'polypeptide(L)'
;MNSTQLKPIPNNEKVDLARFRVKEPQEWVMDDVLAWMLDVARRNQVPVENINMHKFATCNGPRLLLMNEQAFLERDPVYGTMLFKEFRKLVGGE
;
A
#
# COMPACT_ATOMS: atom_id res chain seq x y z
N MET A 1 45.58 -7.88 -14.88
CA MET A 1 44.23 -8.40 -15.19
C MET A 1 43.65 -8.90 -13.86
N ASN A 2 42.78 -8.13 -13.22
CA ASN A 2 42.16 -8.58 -11.97
C ASN A 2 40.65 -8.42 -12.09
N SER A 3 40.01 -9.52 -12.44
CA SER A 3 38.58 -9.68 -12.61
C SER A 3 37.90 -9.66 -11.24
N THR A 4 37.40 -8.48 -10.84
CA THR A 4 36.53 -8.34 -9.68
C THR A 4 35.23 -9.09 -9.96
N GLN A 5 35.08 -10.25 -9.30
CA GLN A 5 33.81 -10.97 -9.20
C GLN A 5 32.75 -10.04 -8.61
N LEU A 6 31.83 -9.60 -9.45
CA LEU A 6 30.57 -9.02 -9.02
C LEU A 6 29.74 -10.13 -8.39
N LYS A 7 29.48 -10.03 -7.09
CA LYS A 7 28.52 -10.90 -6.40
C LYS A 7 27.17 -10.81 -7.13
N PRO A 8 26.48 -11.92 -7.43
CA PRO A 8 25.14 -11.85 -7.99
C PRO A 8 24.23 -11.11 -7.00
N ILE A 9 23.45 -10.18 -7.54
CA ILE A 9 22.40 -9.46 -6.82
C ILE A 9 21.53 -10.52 -6.13
N PRO A 10 21.34 -10.50 -4.80
CA PRO A 10 20.47 -11.46 -4.15
C PRO A 10 19.08 -11.36 -4.78
N ASN A 11 18.66 -12.49 -5.32
CA ASN A 11 17.46 -12.71 -6.08
C ASN A 11 16.23 -12.21 -5.31
N ASN A 12 15.79 -11.00 -5.68
CA ASN A 12 14.41 -10.53 -5.73
C ASN A 12 13.44 -11.44 -4.96
N GLU A 13 13.36 -11.26 -3.64
CA GLU A 13 12.14 -11.59 -2.90
C GLU A 13 11.08 -10.75 -3.60
N LYS A 14 10.37 -11.36 -4.54
CA LYS A 14 9.38 -10.66 -5.37
C LYS A 14 8.41 -10.07 -4.37
N VAL A 15 8.49 -8.76 -4.15
CA VAL A 15 7.53 -8.04 -3.32
C VAL A 15 6.17 -8.47 -3.85
N ASP A 16 5.47 -9.28 -3.06
CA ASP A 16 4.25 -9.92 -3.52
C ASP A 16 3.14 -8.90 -3.41
N LEU A 17 3.05 -8.07 -4.46
CA LEU A 17 2.15 -6.93 -4.57
C LEU A 17 0.66 -7.33 -4.56
N ALA A 18 0.35 -8.63 -4.50
CA ALA A 18 -0.99 -9.16 -4.45
C ALA A 18 -1.31 -9.88 -3.12
N ARG A 19 -0.36 -10.03 -2.20
CA ARG A 19 -0.59 -10.81 -0.97
C ARG A 19 -1.69 -10.23 -0.08
N PHE A 20 -1.93 -8.92 -0.16
CA PHE A 20 -3.03 -8.27 0.56
C PHE A 20 -4.40 -8.82 0.16
N ARG A 21 -4.53 -9.44 -1.02
CA ARG A 21 -5.79 -10.01 -1.53
C ARG A 21 -6.18 -11.34 -0.90
N VAL A 22 -5.25 -12.05 -0.27
CA VAL A 22 -5.50 -13.38 0.33
C VAL A 22 -5.61 -13.33 1.86
N LYS A 23 -5.54 -12.12 2.44
CA LYS A 23 -5.62 -11.88 3.88
C LYS A 23 -6.70 -10.86 4.19
N GLU A 24 -7.32 -10.99 5.35
CA GLU A 24 -8.23 -9.96 5.83
C GLU A 24 -7.47 -8.69 6.23
N PRO A 25 -8.06 -7.49 6.09
CA PRO A 25 -7.39 -6.24 6.50
C PRO A 25 -6.95 -6.23 7.97
N GLN A 26 -7.56 -7.05 8.83
CA GLN A 26 -7.11 -7.20 10.21
C GLN A 26 -5.73 -7.86 10.33
N GLU A 27 -5.28 -8.59 9.32
CA GLU A 27 -3.99 -9.30 9.29
C GLU A 27 -2.92 -8.59 8.44
N TRP A 28 -3.28 -7.50 7.77
CA TRP A 28 -2.35 -6.76 6.92
C TRP A 28 -1.25 -6.11 7.75
N VAL A 29 0.00 -6.34 7.36
CA VAL A 29 1.14 -5.58 7.84
C VAL A 29 1.41 -4.38 6.92
N MET A 30 2.40 -3.56 7.25
CA MET A 30 2.74 -2.35 6.48
C MET A 30 2.89 -2.59 4.98
N ASP A 31 3.60 -3.65 4.61
CA ASP A 31 3.83 -3.97 3.19
C ASP A 31 2.53 -4.42 2.47
N ASP A 32 1.55 -5.01 3.17
CA ASP A 32 0.22 -5.28 2.59
C ASP A 32 -0.53 -3.98 2.30
N VAL A 33 -0.43 -3.00 3.20
CA VAL A 33 -1.03 -1.67 3.02
C VAL A 33 -0.43 -0.98 1.80
N LEU A 34 0.90 -1.00 1.65
CA LEU A 34 1.56 -0.40 0.49
C LEU A 34 1.21 -1.12 -0.81
N ALA A 35 1.16 -2.46 -0.80
CA ALA A 35 0.71 -3.25 -1.94
C ALA A 35 -0.74 -2.93 -2.33
N TRP A 36 -1.63 -2.80 -1.36
CA TRP A 36 -3.02 -2.37 -1.58
C TRP A 36 -3.09 -0.95 -2.18
N MET A 37 -2.31 0.00 -1.68
CA MET A 37 -2.28 1.36 -2.22
C MET A 37 -1.76 1.39 -3.66
N LEU A 38 -0.75 0.59 -3.99
CA LEU A 38 -0.24 0.43 -5.35
C LEU A 38 -1.33 -0.12 -6.29
N ASP A 39 -2.07 -1.12 -5.84
CA ASP A 39 -3.20 -1.68 -6.57
C ASP A 39 -4.32 -0.65 -6.81
N VAL A 40 -4.70 0.11 -5.78
CA VAL A 40 -5.70 1.18 -5.88
C VAL A 40 -5.26 2.26 -6.86
N ALA A 41 -4.01 2.72 -6.78
CA ALA A 41 -3.46 3.71 -7.69
C ALA A 41 -3.56 3.23 -9.15
N ARG A 42 -3.18 1.97 -9.40
CA ARG A 42 -3.25 1.35 -10.73
C ARG A 42 -4.68 1.26 -11.25
N ARG A 43 -5.62 0.81 -10.43
CA ARG A 43 -7.04 0.67 -10.81
C ARG A 43 -7.71 2.02 -11.09
N ASN A 44 -7.29 3.08 -10.40
CA ASN A 44 -7.82 4.43 -10.58
C ASN A 44 -6.99 5.28 -11.56
N GLN A 45 -5.99 4.70 -12.23
CA GLN A 45 -5.10 5.38 -13.17
C GLN A 45 -4.39 6.61 -12.55
N VAL A 46 -4.09 6.55 -11.25
CA VAL A 46 -3.38 7.58 -10.51
C VAL A 46 -1.88 7.23 -10.51
N PRO A 47 -0.99 8.14 -10.92
CA PRO A 47 0.46 7.96 -10.76
C PRO A 47 0.80 7.79 -9.27
N VAL A 48 1.47 6.69 -8.94
CA VAL A 48 1.81 6.37 -7.55
C VAL A 48 2.64 7.48 -6.87
N GLU A 49 3.49 8.15 -7.64
CA GLU A 49 4.30 9.30 -7.20
C GLU A 49 3.47 10.48 -6.67
N ASN A 50 2.20 10.58 -7.09
CA ASN A 50 1.29 11.62 -6.62
C ASN A 50 0.62 11.27 -5.29
N ILE A 51 0.70 10.01 -4.85
CA ILE A 51 0.11 9.54 -3.59
C ILE A 51 1.18 9.58 -2.50
N ASN A 52 0.84 10.13 -1.34
CA ASN A 52 1.72 10.24 -0.18
C ASN A 52 1.94 8.89 0.53
N MET A 53 2.47 7.88 -0.18
CA MET A 53 2.72 6.54 0.34
C MET A 53 3.55 6.53 1.63
N HIS A 54 4.51 7.44 1.75
CA HIS A 54 5.34 7.58 2.94
C HIS A 54 4.53 7.88 4.22
N LYS A 55 3.41 8.61 4.12
CA LYS A 55 2.52 8.91 5.26
C LYS A 55 1.67 7.71 5.67
N PHE A 56 1.52 6.72 4.79
CA PHE A 56 0.83 5.46 5.06
C PHE A 56 1.78 4.32 5.40
N ALA A 57 3.09 4.48 5.19
CA ALA A 57 4.11 3.50 5.57
C ALA A 57 4.20 3.28 7.10
N THR A 58 3.53 4.07 7.93
CA THR A 58 3.41 3.80 9.37
C THR A 58 2.14 3.04 9.74
N CYS A 59 1.29 2.70 8.78
CA CYS A 59 0.01 2.03 8.99
C CYS A 59 0.12 0.53 8.69
N ASN A 60 -0.61 -0.26 9.45
CA ASN A 60 -0.98 -1.64 9.14
C ASN A 60 -2.51 -1.69 8.95
N GLY A 61 -3.06 -2.82 8.54
CA GLY A 61 -4.50 -2.86 8.28
C GLY A 61 -5.38 -2.68 9.52
N PRO A 62 -5.04 -3.18 10.73
CA PRO A 62 -5.74 -2.79 11.95
C PRO A 62 -5.80 -1.28 12.17
N ARG A 63 -4.71 -0.56 11.87
CA ARG A 63 -4.70 0.90 11.94
C ARG A 63 -5.64 1.52 10.90
N LEU A 64 -5.65 1.01 9.67
CA LEU A 64 -6.57 1.50 8.62
C LEU A 64 -8.05 1.24 8.96
N LEU A 65 -8.37 0.10 9.57
CA LEU A 65 -9.72 -0.24 10.02
C LEU A 65 -10.28 0.75 11.05
N LEU A 66 -9.41 1.35 11.87
CA LEU A 66 -9.78 2.35 12.88
C LEU A 66 -9.83 3.78 12.33
N MET A 67 -9.34 4.01 11.11
CA MET A 67 -9.26 5.34 10.53
C MET A 67 -10.57 5.73 9.83
N ASN A 68 -11.04 6.94 10.11
CA ASN A 68 -12.12 7.58 9.36
C ASN A 68 -11.55 8.31 8.12
N GLU A 69 -12.42 8.85 7.26
CA GLU A 69 -12.00 9.57 6.05
C GLU A 69 -11.05 10.73 6.35
N GLN A 70 -11.31 11.49 7.42
CA GLN A 70 -10.47 12.61 7.83
C GLN A 70 -9.03 12.17 8.11
N ALA A 71 -8.83 11.03 8.77
CA ALA A 71 -7.50 10.51 9.03
C ALA A 71 -6.74 10.09 7.75
N PHE A 72 -7.44 9.72 6.68
CA PHE A 72 -6.84 9.53 5.36
C PHE A 72 -6.48 10.87 4.71
N LEU A 73 -7.37 11.86 4.78
CA LEU A 73 -7.12 13.22 4.26
C LEU A 73 -5.95 13.93 4.94
N GLU A 74 -5.77 13.74 6.24
CA GLU A 74 -4.61 14.28 6.97
C GLU A 74 -3.28 13.72 6.48
N ARG A 75 -3.28 12.51 5.90
CA ARG A 75 -2.09 11.86 5.32
C ARG A 75 -1.92 12.21 3.86
N ASP A 76 -3.01 12.31 3.11
CA ASP A 76 -3.02 12.72 1.73
C ASP A 76 -4.25 13.58 1.43
N PRO A 77 -4.09 14.92 1.34
CA PRO A 77 -5.23 15.82 1.13
C PRO A 77 -5.83 15.71 -0.28
N VAL A 78 -5.13 15.11 -1.24
CA VAL A 78 -5.58 14.98 -2.64
C VAL A 78 -6.30 13.65 -2.85
N TYR A 79 -5.73 12.56 -2.35
CA TYR A 79 -6.17 11.19 -2.61
C TYR A 79 -6.74 10.47 -1.38
N GLY A 80 -6.71 11.09 -0.19
CA GLY A 80 -7.18 10.49 1.06
C GLY A 80 -8.62 10.01 0.99
N THR A 81 -9.53 10.82 0.45
CA THR A 81 -10.94 10.43 0.22
C THR A 81 -11.06 9.23 -0.73
N MET A 82 -10.27 9.20 -1.81
CA MET A 82 -10.29 8.08 -2.76
C MET A 82 -9.83 6.79 -2.09
N LEU A 83 -8.69 6.85 -1.38
CA LEU A 83 -8.13 5.72 -0.64
C LEU A 83 -9.10 5.19 0.41
N PHE A 84 -9.73 6.08 1.19
CA PHE A 84 -10.73 5.69 2.18
C PHE A 84 -11.90 4.96 1.54
N LYS A 85 -12.48 5.51 0.47
CA LYS A 85 -13.61 4.88 -0.25
C LYS A 85 -13.25 3.50 -0.78
N GLU A 86 -12.08 3.34 -1.39
CA GLU A 86 -11.61 2.05 -1.88
C GLU A 86 -11.37 1.05 -0.74
N PHE A 87 -10.88 1.52 0.41
CA PHE A 87 -10.71 0.67 1.58
C PHE A 87 -12.06 0.23 2.16
N ARG A 88 -13.05 1.13 2.23
CA ARG A 88 -14.42 0.82 2.70
C ARG A 88 -15.12 -0.22 1.82
N LYS A 89 -14.98 -0.10 0.49
CA LYS A 89 -15.48 -1.10 -0.46
C LYS A 89 -14.84 -2.47 -0.22
N LEU A 90 -13.53 -2.50 0.05
CA LEU A 90 -12.80 -3.74 0.30
C LEU A 90 -13.27 -4.45 1.58
N VAL A 91 -13.59 -3.71 2.65
CA VAL A 91 -14.08 -4.29 3.92
C VAL A 91 -15.58 -4.59 3.94
N GLY A 92 -16.29 -4.43 2.81
CA GLY A 92 -17.73 -4.70 2.72
C GLY A 92 -18.61 -3.66 3.41
N GLY A 93 -18.13 -2.43 3.59
CA GLY A 93 -18.93 -1.33 4.10
C GLY A 93 -19.68 -0.60 2.98
N GLU A 94 -20.79 -1.19 2.52
CA GLU A 94 -21.85 -0.47 1.79
C GLU A 94 -22.69 0.39 2.73
#